data_AF-A0A7V9AGY7-F1
#
_entry.id   AF-A0A7V9AGY7-F1
#
_cell.length_a   1.000
_cell.length_b   1.000
_cell.length_c   1.000
_cell.angle_alpha   90.00
_cell.angle_beta   90.00
_cell.angle_gamma   90.00
#
_symmetry.space_group_name_H-M   'P 1'
#
loop_
_entity.id
_entity.type
_entity.pdbx_description
1 polymer ?
#
loop_
_entity_poly.entity_id
_entity_poly.type
_entity_poly.pdbx_seq_one_letter_code
_entity_poly.pdbx_strand_id
1 'polypeptide(L)'
;MSTRSLLARLQEWPPGALIPVEWVRAQLEAEAGQLGEAHAPETGDLSIEDVARLSNRAPGTVRGWCNSGQLPGAYKLRGRDWRIPRAAYRTFLDRQAEGAAKGQGRDAPVDLSAWRGHIREAG
;
A
#
# COMPACT_ATOMS: atom_id res chain seq x y z
N MET A 1 10.62 -5.16 0.89
CA MET A 1 10.41 -6.44 0.17
C MET A 1 11.69 -6.75 -0.59
N SER A 2 12.27 -7.96 -0.57
CA SER A 2 11.71 -9.22 -0.10
C SER A 2 12.79 -10.26 0.18
N THR A 3 12.62 -11.05 1.25
CA THR A 3 13.30 -12.34 1.53
C THR A 3 13.38 -13.29 0.32
N ARG A 4 12.53 -13.06 -0.69
CA ARG A 4 12.49 -13.74 -1.98
C ARG A 4 13.76 -13.55 -2.84
N SER A 5 14.43 -12.40 -2.75
CA SER A 5 15.69 -12.12 -3.47
C SER A 5 16.84 -12.98 -2.96
N LEU A 6 17.01 -13.03 -1.63
CA LEU A 6 17.98 -13.89 -0.98
C LEU A 6 17.66 -15.38 -1.20
N LEU A 7 16.39 -15.78 -1.09
CA LEU A 7 15.98 -17.17 -1.34
C LEU A 7 16.30 -17.64 -2.76
N ALA A 8 16.09 -16.80 -3.78
CA ALA A 8 16.44 -17.15 -5.16
C ALA A 8 17.94 -17.41 -5.34
N ARG A 9 18.78 -16.57 -4.72
CA ARG A 9 20.24 -16.76 -4.74
C ARG A 9 20.71 -17.99 -3.97
N LEU A 10 20.07 -18.29 -2.84
CA LEU A 10 20.37 -19.50 -2.06
C LEU A 10 19.93 -20.79 -2.78
N GLN A 11 18.92 -20.73 -3.65
CA GLN A 11 18.48 -21.88 -4.45
C GLN A 11 19.48 -22.29 -5.54
N GLU A 12 20.35 -21.37 -5.97
CA GLU A 12 21.42 -21.67 -6.94
C GLU A 12 22.59 -22.44 -6.28
N TRP A 13 22.61 -22.53 -4.95
CA TRP A 13 23.69 -23.13 -4.20
C TRP A 13 23.38 -24.59 -3.85
N PRO A 14 24.40 -25.46 -3.77
CA PRO A 14 24.20 -26.84 -3.38
C PRO A 14 23.62 -26.92 -1.95
N PRO A 15 22.73 -27.88 -1.65
CA PRO A 15 22.00 -27.96 -0.38
C PRO A 15 22.87 -28.06 0.89
N GLY A 16 24.16 -28.40 0.75
CA GLY A 16 25.13 -28.50 1.84
C GLY A 16 26.15 -27.36 1.91
N ALA A 17 25.93 -26.26 1.19
CA ALA A 17 26.85 -25.13 1.20
C ALA A 17 26.90 -24.49 2.60
N LEU A 18 28.12 -24.29 3.11
CA LEU A 18 28.35 -23.54 4.34
C LEU A 18 28.53 -22.06 3.99
N ILE A 19 27.69 -21.21 4.57
CA ILE A 19 27.67 -19.77 4.30
C ILE A 19 28.10 -19.02 5.56
N PRO A 20 29.10 -18.13 5.49
CA PRO A 20 29.45 -17.28 6.62
C PRO A 20 28.28 -16.38 7.01
N VAL A 21 27.96 -16.35 8.31
CA VAL A 21 26.88 -15.52 8.85
C VAL A 21 27.07 -14.04 8.51
N GLU A 22 28.32 -13.58 8.49
CA GLU A 22 28.66 -12.19 8.16
C GLU A 22 28.32 -11.82 6.72
N TRP A 23 28.50 -12.76 5.78
CA TRP A 23 28.12 -12.55 4.39
C TRP A 23 26.59 -12.44 4.25
N VAL A 24 25.84 -13.29 4.95
CA VAL A 24 24.37 -13.24 4.95
C VAL A 24 23.88 -11.91 5.51
N ARG A 25 24.50 -11.44 6.59
CA ARG A 25 24.18 -10.16 7.22
C ARG A 25 24.43 -8.99 6.27
N ALA A 26 25.61 -8.93 5.65
CA ALA A 26 25.96 -7.90 4.68
C ALA A 26 24.98 -7.85 3.51
N GLN A 27 24.51 -9.02 3.05
CA GLN A 27 23.54 -9.10 1.96
C GLN A 27 22.15 -8.55 2.34
N LEU A 28 21.71 -8.80 3.58
CA LEU A 28 20.46 -8.24 4.12
C LEU A 28 20.57 -6.73 4.36
N GLU A 29 21.72 -6.25 4.82
CA GLU A 29 21.97 -4.82 5.06
C GLU A 29 22.10 -4.01 3.77
N ALA A 30 22.74 -4.56 2.73
CA ALA A 30 22.82 -3.92 1.42
C ALA A 30 21.42 -3.70 0.80
N GLU A 31 20.52 -4.68 0.95
CA GLU A 31 19.12 -4.55 0.54
C GLU A 31 18.35 -3.54 1.40
N ALA A 32 18.64 -3.46 2.70
CA ALA A 32 18.05 -2.47 3.60
C ALA A 32 18.54 -1.04 3.27
N GLY A 33 19.81 -0.88 2.89
CA GLY A 33 20.42 0.41 2.54
C GLY A 33 19.95 0.98 1.21
N GLN A 34 19.46 0.15 0.28
CA GLN A 34 18.88 0.58 -1.00
C GLN A 34 17.43 1.10 -0.90
N LEU A 35 16.79 0.90 0.25
CA LEU A 35 15.46 1.42 0.57
C LEU A 35 15.58 2.30 1.83
N GLY A 36 16.12 3.50 1.67
CA GLY A 36 16.41 4.43 2.77
C GLY A 36 15.36 4.42 3.89
N GLU A 37 15.84 4.24 5.12
CA GLU A 37 15.26 4.70 6.37
C GLU A 37 13.73 4.54 6.56
N ALA A 38 13.18 3.31 6.43
CA ALA A 38 11.81 3.06 6.86
C ALA A 38 11.51 1.58 7.22
N HIS A 39 12.32 0.94 8.04
CA HIS A 39 11.86 -0.25 8.78
C HIS A 39 11.44 0.14 10.20
N ALA A 40 10.37 0.93 10.30
CA ALA A 40 9.64 1.09 11.55
C ALA A 40 8.98 -0.26 11.90
N PRO A 41 8.94 -0.66 13.19
CA PRO A 41 8.59 -2.01 13.60
C PRO A 41 7.25 -2.47 13.00
N GLU A 42 7.27 -3.64 12.38
CA GLU A 42 6.07 -4.30 11.81
C GLU A 42 5.04 -4.71 12.88
N THR A 43 5.37 -4.52 14.16
CA THR A 43 4.60 -4.93 15.33
C THR A 43 3.72 -3.82 15.93
N GLY A 44 3.83 -2.58 15.46
CA GLY A 44 3.08 -1.44 16.01
C GLY A 44 1.88 -1.00 15.16
N ASP A 45 0.88 -0.41 15.83
CA ASP A 45 -0.20 0.33 15.18
C ASP A 45 0.34 1.57 14.47
N LEU A 46 -0.12 1.77 13.23
CA LEU A 46 0.30 2.87 12.37
C LEU A 46 -0.27 4.19 12.89
N SER A 47 0.54 5.25 12.79
CA SER A 47 0.06 6.62 12.92
C SER A 47 -0.65 7.08 11.65
N ILE A 48 -1.32 8.23 11.71
CA ILE A 48 -1.87 8.89 10.51
C ILE A 48 -0.76 9.20 9.52
N GLU A 49 0.38 9.65 10.02
CA GLU A 49 1.54 10.07 9.25
C GLU A 49 2.17 8.88 8.52
N ASP A 50 2.19 7.71 9.15
CA ASP A 50 2.64 6.46 8.51
C ASP A 50 1.68 6.05 7.39
N VAL A 51 0.37 6.06 7.65
CA VAL A 51 -0.64 5.70 6.63
C VAL A 51 -0.67 6.72 5.49
N ALA A 52 -0.48 8.01 5.78
CA ALA A 52 -0.39 9.07 4.77
C ALA A 52 0.78 8.81 3.81
N ARG A 53 1.95 8.44 4.37
CA ARG A 53 3.14 8.08 3.59
C ARG A 53 2.90 6.82 2.76
N LEU A 54 2.31 5.79 3.35
CA LEU A 54 2.04 4.51 2.68
C LEU A 54 0.99 4.62 1.57
N SER A 55 -0.01 5.48 1.72
CA SER A 55 -1.09 5.69 0.75
C SER A 55 -0.81 6.81 -0.24
N ASN A 56 0.29 7.54 -0.07
CA ASN A 56 0.59 8.78 -0.80
C ASN A 56 -0.60 9.78 -0.80
N ARG A 57 -1.23 9.94 0.37
CA ARG A 57 -2.36 10.88 0.58
C ARG A 57 -2.03 11.85 1.70
N ALA A 58 -2.73 12.99 1.70
CA ALA A 58 -2.59 13.97 2.76
C ALA A 58 -3.07 13.39 4.12
N PRO A 59 -2.40 13.73 5.25
CA PRO A 59 -2.81 13.30 6.60
C PRO A 59 -4.28 13.63 6.93
N GLY A 60 -4.80 14.75 6.41
CA GLY A 60 -6.20 15.14 6.58
C GLY A 60 -7.18 14.14 5.95
N THR A 61 -6.84 13.58 4.79
CA THR A 61 -7.63 12.53 4.12
C THR A 61 -7.68 11.27 4.98
N VAL A 62 -6.54 10.86 5.54
CA VAL A 62 -6.46 9.70 6.43
C VAL A 62 -7.29 9.93 7.71
N ARG A 63 -7.25 11.12 8.30
CA ARG A 63 -8.19 11.48 9.40
C ARG A 63 -9.64 11.37 8.98
N GLY A 64 -9.97 11.81 7.76
CA GLY A 64 -11.29 11.64 7.18
C GLY A 64 -11.72 10.18 7.11
N TRP A 65 -10.83 9.28 6.70
CA TRP A 65 -11.10 7.83 6.69
C TRP A 65 -11.32 7.25 8.08
N CYS A 66 -10.52 7.66 9.07
CA CYS A 66 -10.72 7.24 10.45
C CYS A 66 -12.07 7.74 11.01
N ASN A 67 -12.39 9.02 10.79
CA ASN A 67 -13.65 9.62 11.26
C ASN A 67 -14.89 9.00 10.58
N SER A 68 -14.78 8.61 9.32
CA SER A 68 -15.87 7.99 8.56
C SER A 68 -15.97 6.47 8.76
N GLY A 69 -15.07 5.87 9.56
CA GLY A 69 -15.09 4.42 9.82
C GLY A 69 -14.61 3.56 8.64
N GLN A 70 -13.97 4.15 7.63
CA GLN A 70 -13.44 3.41 6.48
C GLN A 70 -12.26 2.50 6.87
N LEU A 71 -11.55 2.86 7.94
CA LEU A 71 -10.49 2.06 8.55
C LEU A 71 -11.05 1.33 9.79
N PRO A 72 -11.59 0.10 9.62
CA PRO A 72 -12.31 -0.60 10.70
C PRO A 72 -11.34 -0.98 11.83
N GLY A 73 -11.62 -0.52 13.05
CA GLY A 73 -10.74 -0.76 14.21
C GLY A 73 -9.65 0.29 14.42
N ALA A 74 -9.64 1.37 13.64
CA ALA A 74 -8.89 2.56 14.01
C ALA A 74 -9.48 3.16 15.30
N TYR A 75 -8.61 3.57 16.23
CA TYR A 75 -9.02 4.11 17.52
C TYR A 75 -8.16 5.32 17.92
N LYS A 76 -8.66 6.13 18.85
CA LYS A 76 -7.90 7.26 19.40
C LYS A 76 -7.23 6.86 20.71
N LEU A 77 -5.90 6.82 20.70
CA LEU A 77 -5.12 6.70 21.92
C LEU A 77 -5.24 8.01 22.71
N ARG A 78 -5.70 7.90 23.96
CA ARG A 78 -5.93 9.06 24.87
C ARG A 78 -6.80 10.17 24.25
N GLY A 79 -7.69 9.82 23.32
CA GLY A 79 -8.61 10.77 22.69
C GLY A 79 -7.99 11.75 21.68
N ARG A 80 -6.67 11.72 21.47
CA ARG A 80 -5.96 12.69 20.61
C ARG A 80 -5.34 12.06 19.38
N ASP A 81 -4.60 10.96 19.58
CA ASP A 81 -3.74 10.42 18.54
C ASP A 81 -4.39 9.18 17.93
N TRP A 82 -4.61 9.18 16.63
CA TRP A 82 -5.17 8.03 15.94
C TRP A 82 -4.14 6.91 15.83
N ARG A 83 -4.58 5.70 16.14
CA ARG A 83 -3.88 4.44 15.95
C ARG A 83 -4.65 3.57 15.00
N ILE A 84 -3.96 3.10 13.98
CA ILE A 84 -4.54 2.34 12.88
C ILE A 84 -3.86 0.97 12.89
N PRO A 85 -4.56 -0.09 13.33
CA PRO A 85 -4.02 -1.43 13.25
C PRO A 85 -3.63 -1.78 11.82
N ARG A 86 -2.48 -2.44 11.64
CA ARG A 86 -2.01 -2.84 10.31
C ARG A 86 -3.00 -3.75 9.58
N ALA A 87 -3.68 -4.62 10.32
CA ALA A 87 -4.75 -5.46 9.78
C ALA A 87 -5.92 -4.62 9.23
N ALA A 88 -6.33 -3.58 9.96
CA ALA A 88 -7.37 -2.64 9.51
C ALA A 88 -6.99 -1.95 8.21
N TYR A 89 -5.73 -1.50 8.12
CA TYR A 89 -5.22 -0.85 6.91
C TYR A 89 -5.16 -1.81 5.72
N ARG A 90 -4.74 -3.07 5.92
CA ARG A 90 -4.78 -4.11 4.87
C ARG A 90 -6.20 -4.36 4.38
N THR A 91 -7.16 -4.58 5.29
CA THR A 91 -8.57 -4.78 4.91
C THR A 91 -9.12 -3.60 4.12
N PHE A 92 -8.71 -2.38 4.45
CA PHE A 92 -9.09 -1.20 3.67
C PHE A 92 -8.54 -1.25 2.24
N LEU A 93 -7.25 -1.62 2.05
CA LEU A 93 -6.65 -1.76 0.73
C LEU A 93 -7.33 -2.86 -0.10
N ASP A 94 -7.64 -4.00 0.53
CA ASP A 94 -8.33 -5.12 -0.13
C ASP A 94 -9.69 -4.66 -0.69
N ARG A 95 -10.46 -3.89 0.09
CA ARG A 95 -11.74 -3.31 -0.35
C ARG A 95 -11.58 -2.32 -1.50
N GLN A 96 -10.53 -1.51 -1.49
CA GLN A 96 -10.25 -0.57 -2.59
C GLN A 96 -9.94 -1.31 -3.89
N ALA A 97 -9.17 -2.41 -3.81
CA ALA A 97 -8.85 -3.25 -4.97
C ALA A 97 -10.11 -3.93 -5.54
N GLU A 98 -10.99 -4.48 -4.69
CA GLU A 98 -12.27 -5.06 -5.10
C GLU A 98 -13.20 -4.03 -5.77
N GLY A 99 -13.25 -2.80 -5.24
CA GLY A 99 -14.01 -1.70 -5.81
C GLY A 99 -13.51 -1.29 -7.20
N ALA A 100 -12.19 -1.27 -7.39
CA ALA A 100 -11.57 -0.99 -8.69
C ALA A 100 -11.89 -2.09 -9.72
N ALA A 101 -11.84 -3.37 -9.31
CA ALA A 101 -12.17 -4.49 -10.18
C ALA A 101 -13.65 -4.48 -10.63
N LYS A 102 -14.57 -4.10 -9.73
CA LYS A 102 -16.01 -3.97 -10.07
C LYS A 102 -16.33 -2.75 -10.94
N GLY A 103 -15.46 -1.73 -10.96
CA GLY A 103 -15.62 -0.51 -11.75
C GLY A 103 -15.35 -0.68 -13.26
N GLN A 104 -14.62 -1.73 -13.67
CA GLN A 104 -14.28 -1.98 -15.08
C GLN A 104 -15.48 -2.40 -15.96
N GLY A 105 -16.65 -2.63 -15.38
CA GLY A 105 -17.89 -2.89 -16.13
C GLY A 105 -18.62 -1.64 -16.64
N ARG A 106 -18.13 -0.42 -16.36
CA ARG A 106 -18.74 0.85 -16.81
C ARG A 106 -18.10 1.45 -18.06
N ASP A 107 -17.04 0.84 -18.61
CA ASP A 107 -16.43 1.22 -19.88
C ASP A 107 -17.21 0.64 -21.09
N ALA A 108 -18.54 0.82 -21.10
CA ALA A 108 -19.21 0.89 -22.39
C ALA A 108 -18.66 2.14 -23.08
N PRO A 109 -18.16 2.07 -24.34
CA PRO A 109 -17.59 3.23 -25.00
C PRO A 109 -18.64 4.35 -25.04
N VAL A 110 -18.36 5.44 -24.32
CA VAL A 110 -19.19 6.64 -24.36
C VAL A 110 -19.11 7.16 -25.79
N ASP A 111 -20.23 7.09 -26.51
CA ASP A 111 -20.29 7.57 -27.88
C ASP A 111 -20.27 9.10 -27.91
N LEU A 112 -19.07 9.65 -28.04
CA LEU A 112 -18.80 11.09 -28.17
C LEU A 112 -19.30 11.67 -29.52
N SER A 113 -19.86 10.84 -30.41
CA SER A 113 -20.48 11.29 -31.67
C SER A 113 -21.84 11.93 -31.42
N ALA A 114 -22.60 11.41 -30.45
CA ALA A 114 -23.93 11.90 -30.10
C ALA A 114 -23.92 13.37 -29.65
N TRP A 115 -22.85 13.80 -28.97
CA TRP A 115 -22.71 15.19 -28.51
C TRP A 115 -22.31 16.15 -29.65
N ARG A 116 -21.60 15.66 -30.68
CA ARG A 116 -21.15 16.47 -31.82
C ARG A 116 -22.25 16.74 -32.85
N GLY A 117 -23.28 15.87 -32.92
CA GLY A 117 -24.46 16.11 -33.76
C GLY A 117 -25.24 17.34 -33.31
N HIS A 118 -25.43 17.49 -32.00
CA HIS A 118 -26.28 18.53 -31.42
C HIS A 118 -25.72 19.96 -31.53
N ILE A 119 -24.41 20.12 -31.74
CA ILE A 119 -23.75 21.45 -31.86
C ILE A 119 -23.85 22.03 -33.28
N ARG A 120 -24.15 21.21 -34.30
CA ARG A 120 -24.27 21.71 -35.69
C ARG A 120 -25.68 22.17 -36.08
N GLU A 121 -26.70 21.81 -35.32
CA GLU A 121 -28.09 22.20 -35.62
C GLU A 121 -28.48 23.56 -35.01
N ALA A 122 -27.54 24.26 -34.36
CA ALA A 122 -27.75 25.57 -33.72
C ALA A 122 -26.92 26.71 -34.36
N GLY A 123 -26.54 26.58 -35.63
CA GLY A 123 -25.92 27.63 -36.45
C GLY A 123 -26.77 27.95 -37.67
#